data_AF-A0A968NVF8-F1
#
_entry.id   AF-A0A968NVF8-F1
#
_cell.length_a   1.000
_cell.length_b   1.000
_cell.length_c   1.000
_cell.angle_alpha   90.00
_cell.angle_beta   90.00
_cell.angle_gamma   90.00
#
_symmetry.space_group_name_H-M   'P 1'
#
loop_
_entity.id
_entity.type
_entity.pdbx_description
1 polymer ?
#
loop_
_entity_poly.entity_id
_entity_poly.type
_entity_poly.pdbx_seq_one_letter_code
_entity_poly.pdbx_strand_id
1 'polypeptide(L)'
;EFKAQKFYYNYLIPFYISRNCQITPDFTNEATDLSVGDAWSPAFEQAGGGHSVVVARSEFAEKILAQMQAADELHLESIALPAALAMHGHMLDFKKRGTFIRLAVQHFWRRPIPDFGYRPAKIPLGRWLVEAVISGSFAVGRNSIARWIVSKLPIELVGPAFNSLRKTWKGLSKPTKRKGLAEVEFVETKSDRWAEIREGRSHLEKEV
;
A
#
# COMPACT_ATOMS: atom_id res chain seq x y z
N GLU A 1 26.86 6.62 17.74
CA GLU A 1 25.47 6.10 17.62
C GLU A 1 25.06 6.18 16.15
N PHE A 2 24.67 5.08 15.51
CA PHE A 2 24.23 5.10 14.10
C PHE A 2 22.80 5.65 14.02
N LYS A 3 22.65 6.94 13.71
CA LYS A 3 21.35 7.59 13.47
C LYS A 3 21.21 7.93 12.00
N ALA A 4 20.12 7.50 11.37
CA ALA A 4 19.75 7.88 10.02
C ALA A 4 18.27 8.26 9.99
N GLN A 5 17.91 9.22 9.14
CA GLN A 5 16.52 9.62 8.97
C GLN A 5 15.70 8.44 8.42
N LYS A 6 14.50 8.19 8.98
CA LYS A 6 13.58 7.12 8.55
C LYS A 6 13.45 7.05 7.03
N PHE A 7 13.41 8.20 6.38
CA PHE A 7 13.22 8.31 4.94
C PHE A 7 14.39 7.78 4.11
N TYR A 8 15.59 7.75 4.66
CA TYR A 8 16.77 7.22 3.98
C TYR A 8 16.65 5.72 3.76
N TYR A 9 15.90 4.99 4.58
CA TYR A 9 15.72 3.56 4.34
C TYR A 9 14.74 3.24 3.20
N ASN A 10 13.94 4.22 2.75
CA ASN A 10 12.99 3.98 1.65
C ASN A 10 13.67 3.68 0.31
N TYR A 11 14.97 3.97 0.14
CA TYR A 11 15.69 3.55 -1.08
C TYR A 11 15.78 2.03 -1.18
N LEU A 12 15.67 1.29 -0.08
CA LEU A 12 15.75 -0.17 -0.06
C LEU A 12 14.52 -0.85 -0.68
N ILE A 13 13.38 -0.15 -0.74
CA ILE A 13 12.12 -0.69 -1.26
C ILE A 13 12.31 -1.34 -2.64
N PRO A 14 12.83 -0.67 -3.68
CA PRO A 14 13.00 -1.30 -4.99
C PRO A 14 13.91 -2.53 -5.01
N PHE A 15 14.81 -2.67 -4.03
CA PHE A 15 15.75 -3.78 -3.95
C PHE A 15 15.18 -5.01 -3.24
N TYR A 16 14.38 -4.79 -2.19
CA TYR A 16 13.99 -5.85 -1.24
C TYR A 16 12.48 -6.09 -1.13
N ILE A 17 11.63 -5.27 -1.77
CA ILE A 17 10.18 -5.48 -1.73
C ILE A 17 9.80 -6.87 -2.28
N SER A 18 9.03 -7.60 -1.47
CA SER A 18 8.55 -8.93 -1.84
C SER A 18 7.51 -8.86 -2.96
N ARG A 19 7.29 -9.97 -3.65
CA ARG A 19 6.24 -10.05 -4.68
C ARG A 19 4.86 -9.80 -4.07
N ASN A 20 4.55 -10.42 -2.93
CA ASN A 20 3.23 -10.34 -2.30
C ASN A 20 2.88 -8.90 -1.91
N CYS A 21 3.87 -8.11 -1.45
CA CYS A 21 3.66 -6.68 -1.17
C CYS A 21 3.20 -5.89 -2.41
N GLN A 22 3.62 -6.30 -3.62
CA GLN A 22 3.28 -5.64 -4.88
C GLN A 22 1.93 -6.06 -5.46
N ILE A 23 1.46 -7.27 -5.15
CA ILE A 23 0.26 -7.83 -5.80
C ILE A 23 -0.94 -7.98 -4.87
N THR A 24 -0.79 -7.60 -3.60
CA THR A 24 -1.91 -7.57 -2.65
C THR A 24 -2.55 -6.19 -2.69
N PRO A 25 -3.87 -6.07 -2.97
CA PRO A 25 -4.53 -4.78 -3.16
C PRO A 25 -4.99 -4.12 -1.86
N ASP A 26 -4.97 -4.85 -0.74
CA ASP A 26 -5.28 -4.31 0.58
C ASP A 26 -4.10 -3.48 1.10
N PHE A 27 -4.42 -2.26 1.54
CA PHE A 27 -3.50 -1.35 2.21
C PHE A 27 -3.90 -1.05 3.66
N THR A 28 -5.21 -1.06 3.97
CA THR A 28 -5.76 -0.52 5.21
C THR A 28 -6.29 -1.61 6.13
N ASN A 29 -5.96 -2.88 5.88
CA ASN A 29 -6.46 -4.05 6.60
C ASN A 29 -7.99 -4.07 6.60
N GLU A 30 -8.57 -4.09 5.40
CA GLU A 30 -9.98 -3.78 5.16
C GLU A 30 -10.96 -4.75 5.82
N ALA A 31 -10.51 -5.99 6.09
CA ALA A 31 -11.30 -7.02 6.74
C ALA A 31 -11.18 -7.04 8.28
N THR A 32 -10.56 -6.03 8.90
CA THR A 32 -10.40 -5.96 10.36
C THR A 32 -11.42 -5.01 11.00
N ASP A 33 -11.83 -5.34 12.23
CA ASP A 33 -12.66 -4.46 13.07
C ASP A 33 -11.99 -3.11 13.32
N LEU A 34 -10.67 -3.13 13.55
CA LEU A 34 -9.84 -1.98 13.87
C LEU A 34 -8.54 -2.05 13.07
N SER A 35 -8.18 -0.95 12.41
CA SER A 35 -6.87 -0.80 11.75
C SER A 35 -6.14 0.42 12.26
N VAL A 36 -4.83 0.30 12.39
CA VAL A 36 -3.94 1.39 12.85
C VAL A 36 -2.74 1.47 11.92
N GLY A 37 -2.32 2.68 11.57
CA GLY A 37 -1.10 2.91 10.80
C GLY A 37 -0.52 4.30 11.01
N ASP A 38 0.76 4.48 10.68
CA ASP A 38 1.46 5.76 10.80
C ASP A 38 0.73 6.89 10.04
N ALA A 39 0.53 8.04 10.68
CA ALA A 39 -0.06 9.21 10.03
C ALA A 39 0.98 9.93 9.16
N TRP A 40 1.01 9.62 7.86
CA TRP A 40 1.93 10.24 6.90
C TRP A 40 1.52 11.65 6.45
N SER A 41 1.55 12.58 7.38
CA SER A 41 1.28 14.01 7.16
C SER A 41 2.55 14.84 7.37
N PRO A 42 2.86 15.82 6.48
CA PRO A 42 3.96 16.75 6.71
C PRO A 42 3.85 17.50 8.05
N ALA A 43 2.63 17.77 8.51
CA ALA A 43 2.39 18.44 9.80
C ALA A 43 2.83 17.56 10.98
N PHE A 44 2.46 16.28 10.98
CA PHE A 44 2.84 15.33 12.03
C PHE A 44 4.33 14.95 11.95
N GLU A 45 4.89 14.85 10.75
CA GLU A 45 6.33 14.65 10.57
C GLU A 45 7.15 15.81 11.15
N GLN A 46 6.67 17.05 11.05
CA GLN A 46 7.32 18.24 11.62
C GLN A 46 7.13 18.36 13.13
N ALA A 47 5.95 18.04 13.63
CA ALA A 47 5.65 18.04 15.07
C ALA A 47 6.52 17.03 15.84
N GLY A 48 6.95 15.95 15.18
CA GLY A 48 7.58 14.83 15.84
C GLY A 48 6.57 14.03 16.66
N GLY A 49 7.02 12.94 17.29
CA GLY A 49 6.11 12.03 17.98
C GLY A 49 5.40 11.05 17.03
N GLY A 50 5.01 9.89 17.57
CA GLY A 50 4.34 8.85 16.81
C GLY A 50 2.85 9.12 16.69
N HIS A 51 2.42 9.71 15.57
CA HIS A 51 1.00 9.87 15.26
C HIS A 51 0.48 8.70 14.42
N SER A 52 -0.72 8.23 14.73
CA SER A 52 -1.38 7.14 14.01
C SER A 52 -2.73 7.57 13.46
N VAL A 53 -3.12 7.00 12.33
CA VAL A 53 -4.49 7.01 11.83
C VAL A 53 -5.14 5.70 12.22
N VAL A 54 -6.34 5.80 12.78
CA VAL A 54 -7.14 4.66 13.22
C VAL A 54 -8.41 4.60 12.39
N VAL A 55 -8.81 3.41 11.97
CA VAL A 55 -10.09 3.14 11.29
C VAL A 55 -10.82 2.05 12.08
N ALA A 56 -11.90 2.41 12.74
CA ALA A 56 -12.86 1.47 13.31
C ALA A 56 -13.94 1.16 12.26
N ARG A 57 -14.30 -0.11 12.12
CA ARG A 57 -15.31 -0.59 11.14
C ARG A 57 -16.47 -1.30 11.80
N SER A 58 -16.31 -1.76 13.03
CA SER A 58 -17.36 -2.40 13.82
C SER A 58 -17.66 -1.62 15.08
N GLU A 59 -18.90 -1.74 15.56
CA GLU A 59 -19.36 -1.16 16.82
C GLU A 59 -18.49 -1.60 18.00
N PHE A 60 -17.96 -2.83 17.96
CA PHE A 60 -17.05 -3.35 18.95
C PHE A 60 -15.74 -2.54 19.01
N ALA A 61 -15.13 -2.27 17.86
CA ALA A 61 -13.92 -1.45 17.79
C ALA A 61 -14.17 -0.01 18.24
N GLU A 62 -15.28 0.60 17.84
CA GLU A 62 -15.66 1.94 18.28
C GLU A 62 -15.83 2.01 19.81
N LYS A 63 -16.49 1.00 20.40
CA LYS A 63 -16.67 0.91 21.85
C LYS A 63 -15.35 0.80 22.60
N ILE A 64 -14.40 -0.02 22.11
CA ILE A 64 -13.07 -0.13 22.71
C ILE A 64 -12.36 1.21 22.69
N LEU A 65 -12.34 1.90 21.54
CA LEU A 65 -11.70 3.21 21.41
C LEU A 65 -12.31 4.24 22.36
N ALA A 66 -13.64 4.26 22.49
CA ALA A 66 -14.33 5.16 23.42
C ALA A 66 -13.99 4.86 24.88
N GLN A 67 -13.86 3.58 25.26
CA GLN A 67 -13.45 3.18 26.61
C GLN A 67 -12.01 3.60 26.93
N MET A 68 -11.08 3.37 25.99
CA MET A 68 -9.68 3.78 26.16
C MET A 68 -9.54 5.31 26.25
N GLN A 69 -10.31 6.06 25.45
CA GLN A 69 -10.33 7.52 25.51
C GLN A 69 -10.91 8.01 26.84
N ALA A 70 -11.98 7.39 27.35
CA ALA A 70 -12.57 7.73 28.65
C ALA A 70 -11.65 7.40 29.84
N ALA A 71 -10.78 6.41 29.69
CA ALA A 71 -9.77 6.01 30.67
C ALA A 71 -8.47 6.84 30.58
N ASP A 72 -8.39 7.83 29.69
CA ASP A 72 -7.19 8.65 29.42
C ASP A 72 -5.97 7.82 28.94
N GLU A 73 -6.21 6.65 28.35
CA GLU A 73 -5.16 5.80 27.77
C GLU A 73 -4.82 6.18 26.32
N LEU A 74 -5.73 6.89 25.65
CA LEU A 74 -5.60 7.28 24.25
C LEU A 74 -6.22 8.65 23.99
N HIS A 75 -5.46 9.53 23.33
CA HIS A 75 -6.01 10.77 22.78
C HIS A 75 -6.45 10.55 21.32
N LEU A 76 -7.75 10.73 21.07
CA LEU A 76 -8.35 10.60 19.74
C LEU A 76 -8.88 11.93 19.24
N GLU A 77 -8.53 12.26 18.00
CA GLU A 77 -9.06 13.40 17.27
C GLU A 77 -9.70 12.92 15.96
N SER A 78 -10.92 13.38 15.68
CA SER A 78 -11.58 13.06 14.42
C SER A 78 -10.89 13.75 13.25
N ILE A 79 -10.74 13.03 12.14
CA ILE A 79 -10.16 13.56 10.91
C ILE A 79 -11.11 13.38 9.73
N ALA A 80 -11.21 14.40 8.89
CA ALA A 80 -11.98 14.31 7.67
C ALA A 80 -11.38 13.27 6.70
N LEU A 81 -12.23 12.45 6.08
CA LEU A 81 -11.82 11.42 5.13
C LEU A 81 -10.87 11.93 4.02
N PRO A 82 -11.12 13.08 3.36
CA PRO A 82 -10.18 13.60 2.35
C PRO A 82 -8.77 13.86 2.88
N ALA A 83 -8.65 14.30 4.15
CA ALA A 83 -7.36 14.53 4.78
C ALA A 83 -6.63 13.20 5.05
N ALA A 84 -7.34 12.19 5.56
CA ALA A 84 -6.79 10.84 5.77
C ALA A 84 -6.35 10.18 4.44
N LEU A 85 -7.15 10.32 3.38
CA LEU A 85 -6.81 9.84 2.04
C LEU A 85 -5.57 10.55 1.47
N ALA A 86 -5.43 11.86 1.69
CA ALA A 86 -4.29 12.63 1.20
C ALA A 86 -2.95 12.19 1.81
N MET A 87 -2.94 11.74 3.07
CA MET A 87 -1.76 11.19 3.75
C MET A 87 -1.28 9.90 3.07
N HIS A 88 -2.22 9.02 2.73
CA HIS A 88 -1.93 7.67 2.25
C HIS A 88 -2.07 7.47 0.74
N GLY A 89 -2.44 8.50 -0.01
CA GLY A 89 -2.84 8.39 -1.42
C GLY A 89 -1.80 7.71 -2.33
N HIS A 90 -0.51 7.79 -2.02
CA HIS A 90 0.52 7.11 -2.81
C HIS A 90 0.52 5.59 -2.62
N MET A 91 0.25 5.09 -1.41
CA MET A 91 0.12 3.66 -1.18
C MET A 91 -1.25 3.13 -1.55
N LEU A 92 -2.31 3.91 -1.31
CA LEU A 92 -3.63 3.59 -1.84
C LEU A 92 -3.58 3.40 -3.35
N ASP A 93 -2.98 4.33 -4.11
CA ASP A 93 -2.78 4.14 -5.55
C ASP A 93 -1.98 2.89 -5.90
N PHE A 94 -0.84 2.69 -5.23
CA PHE A 94 0.04 1.56 -5.49
C PHE A 94 -0.66 0.21 -5.25
N LYS A 95 -1.51 0.13 -4.22
CA LYS A 95 -2.23 -1.07 -3.80
C LYS A 95 -3.51 -1.27 -4.59
N LYS A 96 -4.33 -0.23 -4.72
CA LYS A 96 -5.67 -0.32 -5.33
C LYS A 96 -5.69 -0.22 -6.86
N ARG A 97 -4.67 0.37 -7.48
CA ARG A 97 -4.54 0.43 -8.95
C ARG A 97 -3.29 -0.29 -9.45
N GLY A 98 -2.13 0.00 -8.84
CA GLY A 98 -0.85 -0.58 -9.25
C GLY A 98 -0.85 -2.10 -9.21
N THR A 99 -1.46 -2.71 -8.18
CA THR A 99 -1.62 -4.17 -8.10
C THR A 99 -2.31 -4.75 -9.33
N PHE A 100 -3.44 -4.20 -9.74
CA PHE A 100 -4.21 -4.75 -10.86
C PHE A 100 -3.50 -4.58 -12.21
N ILE A 101 -2.73 -3.51 -12.39
CA ILE A 101 -1.83 -3.39 -13.56
C ILE A 101 -0.81 -4.53 -13.56
N ARG A 102 -0.13 -4.76 -12.42
CA ARG A 102 0.88 -5.81 -12.29
C ARG A 102 0.30 -7.21 -12.49
N LEU A 103 -0.91 -7.46 -11.97
CA LEU A 103 -1.66 -8.70 -12.19
C LEU A 103 -2.05 -8.88 -13.67
N ALA A 104 -2.51 -7.83 -14.33
CA ALA A 104 -2.87 -7.88 -15.75
C ALA A 104 -1.65 -8.19 -16.64
N VAL A 105 -0.51 -7.54 -16.39
CA VAL A 105 0.76 -7.88 -17.06
C VAL A 105 1.13 -9.32 -16.79
N GLN A 106 1.03 -9.78 -15.55
CA GLN A 106 1.36 -11.16 -15.19
C GLN A 106 0.45 -12.18 -15.89
N HIS A 107 -0.85 -11.89 -15.96
CA HIS A 107 -1.84 -12.71 -16.64
C HIS A 107 -1.56 -12.78 -18.15
N PHE A 108 -1.17 -11.66 -18.77
CA PHE A 108 -0.73 -11.62 -20.16
C PHE A 108 0.44 -12.58 -20.42
N TRP A 109 1.38 -12.68 -19.47
CA TRP A 109 2.48 -13.66 -19.50
C TRP A 109 2.08 -15.08 -19.05
N ARG A 110 0.78 -15.39 -18.98
CA ARG A 110 0.21 -16.71 -18.58
C ARG A 110 0.72 -17.25 -17.25
N ARG A 111 1.07 -16.37 -16.32
CA ARG A 111 1.47 -16.75 -14.96
C ARG A 111 0.26 -16.76 -14.03
N PRO A 112 0.24 -17.64 -13.01
CA PRO A 112 -0.89 -17.73 -12.08
C PRO A 112 -1.04 -16.44 -11.27
N ILE A 113 -2.25 -15.90 -11.23
CA ILE A 113 -2.59 -14.69 -10.47
C ILE A 113 -3.59 -15.02 -9.36
N PRO A 114 -3.50 -14.36 -8.19
CA PRO A 114 -4.58 -14.42 -7.21
C PRO A 114 -5.85 -13.75 -7.75
N ASP A 115 -6.98 -14.26 -7.32
CA ASP A 115 -8.29 -13.64 -7.49
C ASP A 115 -8.72 -13.00 -6.17
N PHE A 116 -9.07 -11.71 -6.22
CA PHE A 116 -9.49 -10.94 -5.06
C PHE A 116 -11.01 -10.69 -5.05
N GLY A 117 -11.77 -11.15 -6.06
CA GLY A 117 -13.22 -10.95 -6.14
C GLY A 117 -13.65 -9.54 -6.54
N TYR A 118 -12.71 -8.63 -6.81
CA TYR A 118 -13.00 -7.28 -7.30
C TYR A 118 -11.83 -6.72 -8.10
N ARG A 119 -12.09 -5.68 -8.90
CA ARG A 119 -11.07 -4.92 -9.65
C ARG A 119 -11.52 -3.48 -9.89
N PRO A 120 -10.59 -2.53 -10.11
CA PRO A 120 -10.97 -1.19 -10.54
C PRO A 120 -11.68 -1.25 -11.90
N ALA A 121 -12.80 -0.55 -12.05
CA ALA A 121 -13.59 -0.51 -13.27
C ALA A 121 -12.78 0.01 -14.46
N LYS A 122 -11.96 1.04 -14.22
CA LYS A 122 -11.09 1.65 -15.21
C LYS A 122 -9.79 2.13 -14.58
N ILE A 123 -8.68 1.90 -15.28
CA ILE A 123 -7.37 2.45 -14.93
C ILE A 123 -6.89 3.35 -16.08
N PRO A 124 -6.60 4.65 -15.84
CA PRO A 124 -6.12 5.55 -16.88
C PRO A 124 -4.81 5.08 -17.51
N LEU A 125 -4.64 5.24 -18.83
CA LEU A 125 -3.42 4.85 -19.56
C LEU A 125 -2.15 5.50 -19.02
N GLY A 126 -2.21 6.78 -18.62
CA GLY A 126 -1.08 7.45 -17.98
C GLY A 126 -0.59 6.74 -16.72
N ARG A 127 -1.49 6.06 -15.98
CA ARG A 127 -1.13 5.30 -14.79
C ARG A 127 -0.41 3.99 -15.13
N TRP A 128 -0.70 3.37 -16.29
CA TRP A 128 0.04 2.23 -16.83
C TRP A 128 1.48 2.60 -17.14
N LEU A 129 1.72 3.75 -17.79
CA LEU A 129 3.08 4.24 -18.07
C LEU A 129 3.88 4.47 -16.78
N VAL A 130 3.25 5.10 -15.78
CA VAL A 130 3.87 5.29 -14.46
C VAL A 130 4.18 3.94 -13.79
N GLU A 131 3.31 2.93 -13.95
CA GLU A 131 3.55 1.59 -13.41
C GLU A 131 4.71 0.88 -14.11
N ALA A 132 4.87 1.08 -15.42
CA ALA A 132 5.97 0.49 -16.17
C ALA A 132 7.33 0.98 -15.62
N VAL A 133 7.45 2.27 -15.30
CA VAL A 133 8.68 2.82 -14.69
C VAL A 133 8.89 2.25 -13.28
N ILE A 134 7.84 2.18 -12.45
CA ILE A 134 7.94 1.62 -11.10
C ILE A 134 8.34 0.14 -11.15
N SER A 135 7.68 -0.65 -12.00
CA SER A 135 7.96 -2.08 -12.17
C SER A 135 9.36 -2.30 -12.75
N GLY A 136 9.81 -1.44 -13.66
CA GLY A 136 11.19 -1.42 -14.14
C GLY A 136 12.19 -1.17 -13.02
N SER A 137 11.93 -0.20 -12.13
CA SER A 137 12.79 0.05 -10.97
C SER A 137 12.92 -1.17 -10.04
N PHE A 138 11.82 -1.92 -9.88
CA PHE A 138 11.81 -3.15 -9.08
C PHE A 138 12.55 -4.30 -9.78
N ALA A 139 12.41 -4.43 -11.09
CA ALA A 139 13.13 -5.44 -11.86
C ALA A 139 14.64 -5.22 -11.79
N VAL A 140 15.10 -3.97 -11.92
CA VAL A 140 16.51 -3.59 -11.77
C VAL A 140 16.98 -3.82 -10.32
N GLY A 141 16.26 -3.28 -9.34
CA GLY A 141 16.66 -3.35 -7.93
C GLY A 141 16.71 -4.77 -7.37
N ARG A 142 15.87 -5.69 -7.86
CA ARG A 142 15.86 -7.10 -7.42
C ARG A 142 17.07 -7.91 -7.88
N ASN A 143 17.82 -7.43 -8.88
CA ASN A 143 19.00 -8.12 -9.36
C ASN A 143 20.07 -8.23 -8.26
N SER A 144 20.75 -9.38 -8.18
CA SER A 144 21.80 -9.64 -7.18
C SER A 144 22.95 -8.64 -7.26
N ILE A 145 23.32 -8.20 -8.47
CA ILE A 145 24.36 -7.19 -8.69
C ILE A 145 23.90 -5.84 -8.15
N ALA A 146 22.66 -5.43 -8.42
CA ALA A 146 22.12 -4.17 -7.91
C ALA A 146 22.08 -4.14 -6.38
N ARG A 147 21.68 -5.26 -5.75
CA ARG A 147 21.71 -5.42 -4.29
C ARG A 147 23.14 -5.42 -3.73
N TRP A 148 24.06 -6.07 -4.42
CA TRP A 148 25.46 -6.07 -4.02
C TRP A 148 26.04 -4.65 -4.07
N ILE A 149 25.83 -3.92 -5.17
CA ILE A 149 26.27 -2.52 -5.30
C ILE A 149 25.67 -1.67 -4.17
N VAL A 150 24.35 -1.72 -3.96
CA VAL A 150 23.72 -0.88 -2.94
C VAL A 150 24.20 -1.20 -1.52
N SER A 151 24.57 -2.45 -1.25
CA SER A 151 25.14 -2.85 0.05
C SER A 151 26.52 -2.26 0.35
N LYS A 152 27.24 -1.80 -0.69
CA LYS A 152 28.56 -1.18 -0.56
C LYS A 152 28.52 0.35 -0.55
N LEU A 153 27.39 0.95 -0.87
CA LEU A 153 27.28 2.41 -0.93
C LEU A 153 27.00 2.99 0.46
N PRO A 154 27.73 4.04 0.88
CA PRO A 154 27.47 4.70 2.15
C PRO A 154 26.11 5.40 2.11
N ILE A 155 25.34 5.30 3.20
CA ILE A 155 24.01 5.90 3.30
C ILE A 155 24.03 7.42 3.12
N GLU A 156 25.15 8.06 3.47
CA GLU A 156 25.40 9.50 3.30
C GLU A 156 25.43 9.94 1.84
N LEU A 157 25.79 9.05 0.91
CA LEU A 157 25.76 9.32 -0.52
C LEU A 157 24.39 8.94 -1.13
N VAL A 158 23.88 7.77 -0.76
CA VAL A 158 22.63 7.22 -1.33
C VAL A 158 21.41 8.00 -0.86
N GLY A 159 21.36 8.41 0.40
CA GLY A 159 20.24 9.12 1.00
C GLY A 159 19.89 10.42 0.27
N PRO A 160 20.83 11.37 0.12
CA PRO A 160 20.60 12.62 -0.62
C PRO A 160 20.25 12.39 -2.09
N ALA A 161 20.97 11.51 -2.78
CA ALA A 161 20.70 11.19 -4.20
C ALA A 161 19.29 10.60 -4.39
N PHE A 162 18.90 9.65 -3.53
CA PHE A 162 17.56 9.07 -3.53
C PHE A 162 16.50 10.12 -3.20
N ASN A 163 16.74 11.00 -2.23
CA ASN A 163 15.78 12.05 -1.85
C ASN A 163 15.54 13.02 -3.02
N SER A 164 16.60 13.43 -3.71
CA SER A 164 16.50 14.26 -4.92
C SER A 164 15.71 13.56 -6.02
N LEU A 165 16.06 12.31 -6.36
CA LEU A 165 15.34 11.51 -7.35
C LEU A 165 13.85 11.35 -6.97
N ARG A 166 13.57 11.07 -5.70
CA ARG A 166 12.23 10.92 -5.17
C ARG A 166 11.43 12.20 -5.27
N LYS A 167 12.02 13.37 -4.96
CA LYS A 167 11.34 14.67 -5.08
C LYS A 167 10.99 14.96 -6.54
N THR A 168 11.92 14.75 -7.47
CA THR A 168 11.69 14.92 -8.91
C THR A 168 10.58 13.99 -9.41
N TRP A 169 10.68 12.70 -9.08
CA TRP A 169 9.65 11.71 -9.45
C TRP A 169 8.28 12.01 -8.83
N LYS A 170 8.25 12.47 -7.58
CA LYS A 170 7.01 12.88 -6.91
C LYS A 170 6.39 14.07 -7.63
N GLY A 171 7.16 15.07 -8.05
CA GLY A 171 6.66 16.20 -8.84
C GLY A 171 6.02 15.76 -10.15
N LEU A 172 6.73 14.92 -10.92
CA LEU A 172 6.28 14.45 -12.23
C LEU A 172 5.09 13.49 -12.18
N SER A 173 5.05 12.58 -11.18
CA SER A 173 4.03 11.53 -11.12
C SER A 173 2.78 11.91 -10.29
N LYS A 174 2.84 12.96 -9.46
CA LYS A 174 1.73 13.36 -8.57
C LYS A 174 0.42 13.65 -9.30
N PRO A 175 0.39 14.38 -10.44
CA PRO A 175 -0.86 14.63 -11.17
C PRO A 175 -1.53 13.32 -11.59
N THR A 176 -0.76 12.38 -12.15
CA THR A 176 -1.27 11.11 -12.65
C THR A 176 -1.65 10.13 -11.55
N LYS A 177 -0.91 10.12 -10.43
CA LYS A 177 -1.17 9.21 -9.29
C LYS A 177 -2.28 9.67 -8.35
N ARG A 178 -2.58 10.97 -8.26
CA ARG A 178 -3.60 11.47 -7.34
C ARG A 178 -4.92 11.81 -8.00
N LYS A 179 -4.92 12.13 -9.30
CA LYS A 179 -6.15 12.43 -10.05
C LYS A 179 -7.04 11.19 -10.11
N GLY A 180 -8.30 11.36 -9.73
CA GLY A 180 -9.31 10.31 -9.82
C GLY A 180 -9.09 9.14 -8.86
N LEU A 181 -8.32 9.29 -7.77
CA LEU A 181 -8.04 8.19 -6.84
C LEU A 181 -9.19 7.95 -5.85
N ALA A 182 -9.84 9.01 -5.37
CA ALA A 182 -11.00 8.89 -4.48
C ALA A 182 -12.25 8.42 -5.24
N GLU A 183 -12.25 8.66 -6.55
CA GLU A 183 -13.35 8.41 -7.48
C GLU A 183 -13.15 7.08 -8.25
N VAL A 184 -12.17 6.26 -7.87
CA VAL A 184 -11.98 4.94 -8.49
C VAL A 184 -13.15 4.05 -8.10
N GLU A 185 -13.98 3.74 -9.08
CA GLU A 185 -15.01 2.72 -8.95
C GLU A 185 -14.38 1.32 -8.99
N PHE A 186 -14.84 0.46 -8.09
CA PHE A 186 -14.49 -0.97 -8.08
C PHE A 186 -15.71 -1.78 -8.47
N VAL A 187 -15.49 -2.77 -9.34
CA VAL A 187 -16.50 -3.73 -9.76
C VAL A 187 -16.17 -5.09 -9.17
N GLU A 188 -17.18 -5.76 -8.65
CA GLU A 188 -17.06 -7.15 -8.23
C GLU A 188 -16.84 -8.05 -9.43
N THR A 189 -15.99 -9.05 -9.26
CA THR A 189 -15.77 -10.10 -10.26
C THR A 189 -16.37 -11.38 -9.75
N LYS A 190 -17.36 -11.91 -10.48
CA LYS A 190 -17.88 -13.26 -10.22
C LYS A 190 -16.72 -14.25 -10.38
N SER A 191 -16.41 -14.94 -9.30
CA SER A 191 -15.35 -15.95 -9.27
C SER A 191 -15.95 -17.27 -8.87
N ASP A 192 -15.81 -18.27 -9.74
CA ASP A 192 -16.23 -19.65 -9.47
C ASP A 192 -15.47 -20.24 -8.28
N ARG A 193 -14.29 -19.67 -7.94
CA ARG A 193 -13.49 -20.04 -6.77
C ARG A 193 -14.24 -19.92 -5.45
N TRP A 194 -15.13 -18.93 -5.31
CA TRP A 194 -15.95 -18.81 -4.10
C TRP A 194 -17.03 -19.88 -4.02
N ALA A 195 -17.52 -20.38 -5.15
CA ALA A 195 -18.39 -21.55 -5.19
C ALA A 195 -17.60 -22.80 -4.80
N GLU A 196 -16.41 -23.01 -5.38
CA GLU A 196 -15.51 -24.13 -5.04
C GLU A 196 -15.18 -24.19 -3.54
N ILE A 197 -14.84 -23.05 -2.91
CA ILE A 197 -14.52 -22.99 -1.48
C ILE A 197 -15.75 -23.36 -0.62
N ARG A 198 -16.95 -22.91 -1.01
CA ARG A 198 -18.19 -23.23 -0.29
C ARG A 198 -18.55 -24.70 -0.42
N GLU A 199 -18.44 -25.25 -1.62
CA GLU A 199 -18.69 -26.68 -1.87
C GLU A 199 -17.69 -27.55 -1.10
N GLY A 200 -16.40 -27.21 -1.15
CA GLY A 200 -15.34 -27.91 -0.40
C GLY A 200 -15.52 -27.85 1.13
N ARG A 201 -16.01 -26.74 1.68
CA ARG A 201 -16.38 -26.67 3.12
C ARG A 201 -17.54 -27.59 3.47
N SER A 202 -18.55 -27.68 2.61
CA SER A 202 -19.70 -28.57 2.85
C SER A 202 -19.32 -30.05 2.89
N HIS A 203 -18.21 -30.43 2.23
CA HIS A 203 -17.67 -31.79 2.29
C HIS A 203 -16.94 -32.04 3.62
N LEU A 204 -16.16 -31.07 4.10
CA LEU A 204 -15.47 -31.17 5.41
C LEU A 204 -16.44 -31.15 6.59
N GLU A 205 -17.55 -30.42 6.50
CA GLU A 205 -18.60 -30.38 7.53
C GLU A 205 -19.48 -31.65 7.55
N LYS A 206 -19.43 -32.49 6.50
CA LYS A 206 -20.14 -33.78 6.44
C LYS A 206 -19.31 -34.96 6.92
N GLU A 207 -18.00 -34.79 7.08
CA GLU A 207 -17.06 -35.83 7.56
C GLU A 207 -16.73 -35.71 9.07
N VAL A 208 -17.33 -34.74 9.77
CA VAL A 208 -17.25 -34.54 11.23
C VAL A 208 -18.60 -34.87 11.85
#